data_AF-A0A3D3EUM3-F1
#
_entry.id   AF-A0A3D3EUM3-F1
#
_cell.length_a   1.000
_cell.length_b   1.000
_cell.length_c   1.000
_cell.angle_alpha   90.00
_cell.angle_beta   90.00
_cell.angle_gamma   90.00
#
_symmetry.space_group_name_H-M   'P 1'
#
loop_
_entity.id
_entity.type
_entity.pdbx_description
1 polymer ?
#
loop_
_entity_poly.entity_id
_entity_poly.type
_entity_poly.pdbx_seq_one_letter_code
_entity_poly.pdbx_strand_id
1 'polypeptide(L)'
;GGDNDFFVDNVQVRQTPSTPVCTIVPESHDFGTVLLGASPGQQFRITNTGIGELGISSINLPANPNFTLTDLPTLPASLSVGESIVFNAVYAPDSEG
;
A
#
# COMPACT_ATOMS: atom_id res chain seq x y z
N GLY A 1 -53.47 -14.27 -33.28
CA GLY A 1 -52.54 -13.15 -33.11
C GLY A 1 -51.32 -13.71 -32.43
N GLY A 2 -50.16 -13.63 -33.07
CA GLY A 2 -48.91 -14.16 -32.53
C GLY A 2 -48.48 -13.39 -31.29
N ASP A 3 -47.99 -14.13 -30.31
CA ASP A 3 -47.26 -13.65 -29.15
C ASP A 3 -46.00 -12.90 -29.60
N ASN A 4 -45.92 -11.62 -29.22
CA ASN A 4 -44.71 -10.81 -29.37
C ASN A 4 -43.84 -11.04 -28.12
N ASP A 5 -43.23 -12.21 -28.03
CA ASP A 5 -42.32 -12.50 -26.93
C ASP A 5 -40.91 -12.01 -27.28
N PHE A 6 -40.51 -10.95 -26.59
CA PHE A 6 -39.17 -10.39 -26.62
C PHE A 6 -38.28 -11.18 -25.65
N PHE A 7 -37.37 -12.00 -26.18
CA PHE A 7 -36.37 -12.67 -25.35
C PHE A 7 -35.38 -11.62 -24.85
N VAL A 8 -35.28 -11.48 -23.53
CA VAL A 8 -34.19 -10.71 -22.92
C VAL A 8 -32.90 -11.47 -23.22
N ASP A 9 -32.02 -10.82 -23.98
CA ASP A 9 -30.74 -11.36 -24.37
C ASP A 9 -29.95 -11.78 -23.13
N ASN A 10 -29.17 -12.85 -23.25
CA ASN A 10 -28.43 -13.45 -22.15
C ASN A 10 -27.37 -12.46 -21.62
N VAL A 11 -27.75 -11.60 -20.66
CA VAL A 11 -26.84 -10.67 -20.01
C VAL A 11 -25.88 -11.50 -19.16
N GLN A 12 -24.71 -11.78 -19.75
CA GLN A 12 -23.58 -12.32 -19.02
C GLN A 12 -22.99 -11.18 -18.18
N VAL A 13 -23.45 -11.04 -16.93
CA VAL A 13 -22.75 -10.22 -15.93
C VAL A 13 -21.44 -10.92 -15.62
N ARG A 14 -20.38 -10.58 -16.36
CA ARG A 14 -19.02 -10.96 -15.97
C ARG A 14 -18.66 -10.07 -14.80
N GLN A 15 -18.65 -10.62 -13.58
CA GLN A 15 -17.97 -9.95 -12.48
C GLN A 15 -16.49 -9.88 -12.88
N THR A 16 -15.98 -8.68 -13.16
CA THR A 16 -14.54 -8.47 -13.28
C THR A 16 -13.92 -8.82 -11.93
N PRO A 17 -12.88 -9.67 -11.87
CA PRO A 17 -12.23 -9.97 -10.60
C PRO A 17 -11.80 -8.66 -9.96
N SER A 18 -12.17 -8.40 -8.71
CA SER A 18 -11.81 -7.17 -8.00
C SER A 18 -10.63 -7.43 -7.07
N THR A 19 -9.62 -8.15 -7.54
CA THR A 19 -8.47 -8.52 -6.70
C THR A 19 -7.56 -7.31 -6.53
N PRO A 20 -7.42 -6.74 -5.32
CA PRO A 20 -6.40 -5.74 -5.06
C PRO A 20 -5.02 -6.40 -5.06
N VAL A 21 -4.01 -5.65 -5.48
CA VAL A 21 -2.61 -6.08 -5.41
C VAL A 21 -1.82 -4.97 -4.74
N CYS A 22 -1.23 -5.30 -3.59
CA CYS A 22 -0.39 -4.37 -2.85
C CYS A 22 1.06 -4.53 -3.32
N THR A 23 1.66 -3.44 -3.80
CA THR A 23 3.08 -3.38 -4.17
C THR A 23 3.76 -2.30 -3.37
N ILE A 24 4.90 -2.61 -2.73
CA ILE A 24 5.71 -1.66 -1.99
C ILE A 24 7.07 -1.48 -2.65
N VAL A 25 7.54 -0.23 -2.79
CA VAL A 25 8.84 0.09 -3.39
C VAL A 25 9.57 1.13 -2.54
N PRO A 26 10.84 0.89 -2.14
CA PRO A 26 11.53 -0.40 -2.25
C PRO A 26 10.91 -1.44 -1.30
N GLU A 27 11.13 -2.74 -1.53
CA GLU A 27 10.64 -3.80 -0.62
C GLU A 27 11.46 -3.89 0.67
N SER A 28 12.71 -3.47 0.61
CA SER A 28 13.63 -3.39 1.74
C SER A 28 14.64 -2.28 1.52
N HIS A 29 15.25 -1.83 2.61
CA HIS A 29 16.34 -0.86 2.56
C HIS A 29 17.31 -1.14 3.70
N ASP A 30 18.60 -1.08 3.38
CA ASP A 30 19.68 -1.15 4.35
C ASP A 30 20.29 0.24 4.49
N PHE A 31 20.19 0.80 5.70
CA PHE A 31 20.77 2.11 6.03
C PHE A 31 22.31 2.05 6.17
N GLY A 32 22.89 0.84 6.21
CA GLY A 32 24.32 0.62 6.38
C GLY A 32 24.84 1.17 7.71
N THR A 33 26.09 1.62 7.70
CA THR A 33 26.72 2.25 8.86
C THR A 33 26.22 3.69 9.00
N VAL A 34 25.46 3.95 10.07
CA VAL A 34 24.94 5.27 10.41
C VAL A 34 25.66 5.78 11.66
N LEU A 35 26.24 6.98 11.55
CA LEU A 35 26.91 7.63 12.69
C LEU A 35 25.89 8.04 13.75
N LEU A 36 26.29 7.96 15.02
CA LEU A 36 25.46 8.47 16.12
C LEU A 36 25.11 9.95 15.90
N GLY A 37 23.84 10.27 16.13
CA GLY A 37 23.28 11.61 15.90
C GLY A 37 22.86 11.90 14.45
N ALA A 38 23.15 11.01 13.49
CA ALA A 38 22.55 11.06 12.17
C ALA A 38 21.20 10.33 12.14
N SER A 39 20.31 10.77 11.25
CA SER A 39 18.98 10.20 11.09
C SER A 39 18.59 10.07 9.61
N PRO A 40 19.23 9.19 8.82
CA PRO A 40 18.86 8.99 7.42
C PRO A 40 17.43 8.49 7.29
N GLY A 41 16.73 9.03 6.30
CA GLY A 41 15.37 8.63 5.93
C GLY A 41 15.33 7.89 4.60
N GLN A 42 14.48 6.88 4.50
CA GLN A 42 14.14 6.19 3.27
C GLN A 42 12.64 6.31 3.01
N GLN A 43 12.28 6.73 1.80
CA GLN A 43 10.89 6.78 1.36
C GLN A 43 10.42 5.41 0.87
N PHE A 44 9.23 5.01 1.31
CA PHE A 44 8.52 3.84 0.83
C PHE A 44 7.21 4.28 0.17
N ARG A 45 6.89 3.64 -0.94
CA ARG A 45 5.64 3.86 -1.67
C ARG A 45 4.85 2.56 -1.75
N ILE A 46 3.64 2.55 -1.22
CA ILE A 46 2.67 1.48 -1.41
C ILE A 46 1.73 1.89 -2.54
N THR A 47 1.55 1.01 -3.53
CA THR A 47 0.68 1.24 -4.69
C THR A 47 -0.30 0.08 -4.82
N ASN A 48 -1.56 0.39 -5.14
CA ASN A 48 -2.51 -0.62 -5.56
C ASN A 48 -2.36 -0.88 -7.07
N THR A 49 -1.66 -1.96 -7.42
CA THR A 49 -1.43 -2.40 -8.81
C THR A 49 -2.47 -3.41 -9.30
N GLY A 50 -3.47 -3.71 -8.45
CA GLY A 50 -4.54 -4.64 -8.77
C GLY A 50 -5.66 -3.99 -9.54
N ILE A 51 -6.81 -4.66 -9.54
CA ILE A 51 -8.03 -4.22 -10.25
C ILE A 51 -9.23 -4.06 -9.30
N GLY A 52 -9.03 -4.28 -8.00
CA GLY A 52 -9.98 -3.92 -6.95
C GLY A 52 -9.38 -2.95 -5.93
N GLU A 53 -10.21 -2.43 -5.03
CA GLU A 53 -9.81 -1.50 -3.97
C GLU A 53 -8.94 -2.16 -2.91
N LEU A 54 -7.81 -1.53 -2.57
CA LEU A 54 -6.88 -1.99 -1.55
C LEU A 54 -7.10 -1.20 -0.25
N GLY A 55 -7.61 -1.87 0.79
CA GLY A 55 -7.71 -1.30 2.13
C GLY A 55 -6.39 -1.45 2.90
N ILE A 56 -5.91 -0.35 3.49
CA ILE A 56 -4.74 -0.29 4.36
C ILE A 56 -5.22 0.09 5.75
N SER A 57 -5.18 -0.86 6.69
CA SER A 57 -5.64 -0.64 8.06
C SER A 57 -4.58 0.03 8.95
N SER A 58 -3.33 -0.40 8.84
CA SER A 58 -2.20 0.11 9.63
C SER A 58 -0.87 -0.05 8.89
N ILE A 59 0.10 0.79 9.24
CA ILE A 59 1.50 0.67 8.84
C ILE A 59 2.32 0.81 10.11
N ASN A 60 3.11 -0.22 10.41
CA ASN A 60 3.79 -0.36 11.68
C ASN A 60 5.11 -1.10 11.47
N LEU A 61 6.14 -0.66 12.19
CA LEU A 61 7.44 -1.33 12.23
C LEU A 61 7.48 -2.35 13.37
N PRO A 62 8.32 -3.39 13.27
CA PRO A 62 8.69 -4.20 14.42
C PRO A 62 9.20 -3.30 15.54
N ALA A 63 8.98 -3.70 16.81
CA ALA A 63 9.40 -2.91 17.96
C ALA A 63 10.93 -2.74 17.99
N ASN A 64 11.38 -1.61 17.44
CA ASN A 64 12.77 -1.17 17.45
C ASN A 64 12.77 0.34 17.70
N PRO A 65 13.31 0.81 18.84
CA PRO A 65 13.30 2.24 19.20
C PRO A 65 14.11 3.10 18.21
N ASN A 66 15.00 2.50 17.43
CA ASN A 66 15.89 3.21 16.51
C ASN A 66 15.22 3.49 15.16
N PHE A 67 14.01 2.98 14.92
CA PHE A 67 13.27 3.30 13.70
C PHE A 67 11.98 4.06 14.00
N THR A 68 11.72 5.08 13.21
CA THR A 68 10.49 5.87 13.27
C THR A 68 9.86 5.98 11.88
N LEU A 69 8.53 6.00 11.83
CA LEU A 69 7.79 6.30 10.61
C LEU A 69 7.34 7.75 10.63
N THR A 70 7.60 8.48 9.55
CA THR A 70 7.14 9.86 9.35
C THR A 70 6.30 9.96 8.09
N ASP A 71 5.53 11.04 7.98
CA ASP A 71 4.70 11.33 6.81
C ASP A 71 3.67 10.24 6.50
N LEU A 72 3.24 9.49 7.52
CA LEU A 72 2.17 8.52 7.38
C LEU A 72 0.86 9.23 7.01
N PRO A 73 0.12 8.74 6.00
CA PRO A 73 -1.20 9.25 5.71
C PRO A 73 -2.17 8.90 6.85
N THR A 74 -3.35 9.50 6.85
CA THR A 74 -4.44 9.09 7.74
C THR A 74 -4.83 7.65 7.43
N LEU A 75 -4.80 6.78 8.45
CA LEU A 75 -5.20 5.38 8.37
C LEU A 75 -6.43 5.13 9.27
N PRO A 76 -7.36 4.22 8.88
CA PRO A 76 -7.32 3.37 7.69
C PRO A 76 -7.54 4.16 6.39
N ALA A 77 -6.90 3.71 5.31
CA ALA A 77 -7.01 4.31 3.98
C ALA A 77 -7.47 3.27 2.96
N SER A 78 -8.15 3.73 1.92
CA SER A 78 -8.54 2.93 0.76
C SER A 78 -7.82 3.45 -0.48
N LEU A 79 -7.16 2.57 -1.22
CA LEU A 79 -6.51 2.89 -2.49
C LEU A 79 -7.28 2.29 -3.65
N SER A 80 -7.79 3.15 -4.52
CA SER A 80 -8.29 2.79 -5.83
C SER A 80 -7.16 2.28 -6.73
N VAL A 81 -7.51 1.72 -7.88
CA VAL A 81 -6.53 1.19 -8.84
C VAL A 81 -5.55 2.28 -9.28
N GLY A 82 -4.25 2.03 -9.12
CA GLY A 82 -3.18 2.96 -9.45
C GLY A 82 -2.89 4.02 -8.37
N GLU A 83 -3.71 4.11 -7.32
CA GLU A 83 -3.44 5.03 -6.21
C GLU A 83 -2.28 4.56 -5.35
N SER A 84 -1.64 5.50 -4.68
CA SER A 84 -0.47 5.24 -3.85
C SER A 84 -0.48 6.06 -2.57
N ILE A 85 0.15 5.50 -1.55
CA ILE A 85 0.57 6.24 -0.38
C ILE A 85 2.09 6.21 -0.29
N VAL A 86 2.63 7.27 0.28
CA VAL A 86 4.05 7.39 0.58
C VAL A 86 4.21 7.63 2.07
N PHE A 87 5.28 7.10 2.64
CA PHE A 87 5.71 7.38 4.00
C PHE A 87 7.23 7.23 4.06
N ASN A 88 7.85 7.77 5.10
CA ASN A 88 9.29 7.66 5.29
C ASN A 88 9.58 6.80 6.52
N ALA A 89 10.59 5.93 6.42
CA ALA A 89 11.20 5.29 7.58
C ALA A 89 12.51 6.02 7.87
N VAL A 90 12.70 6.46 9.11
CA VAL A 90 13.90 7.15 9.58
C VAL A 90 14.59 6.25 10.59
N TYR A 91 15.88 5.99 10.35
CA TYR A 91 16.73 5.25 11.29
C TYR A 91 17.59 6.22 12.08
N ALA A 92 17.54 6.14 13.41
CA ALA A 92 18.30 6.97 14.34
C ALA A 92 18.87 6.07 15.46
N PRO A 93 20.11 5.55 15.33
CA PRO A 93 20.72 4.72 16.36
C PRO A 93 21.05 5.52 17.62
N ASP A 94 20.72 4.96 18.78
CA ASP A 94 20.97 5.54 20.11
C ASP A 94 22.29 5.07 20.75
N SER A 95 22.87 4.00 20.21
CA SER A 95 24.11 3.37 20.64
C SER A 95 24.85 2.77 19.45
N GLU A 96 26.18 2.70 19.54
CA GLU A 96 26.97 1.93 18.57
C GLU A 96 26.59 0.45 18.75
N GLY A 97 26.14 -0.18 17.67
CA GLY A 97 25.82 -1.61 17.63
C GLY A 97 27.05 -2.49 17.58
#